data_AF-F3KJ32-F1
#
_entry.id   AF-F3KJ32-F1
#
_cell.length_a   1.000
_cell.length_b   1.000
_cell.length_c   1.000
_cell.angle_alpha   90.00
_cell.angle_beta   90.00
_cell.angle_gamma   90.00
#
_symmetry.space_group_name_H-M   'P 1'
#
loop_
_entity.id
_entity.type
_entity.pdbx_description
1 polymer ?
#
loop_
_entity_poly.entity_id
_entity_poly.type
_entity_poly.pdbx_seq_one_letter_code
_entity_poly.pdbx_strand_id
1 'polypeptide(L)' 'MENIPNEIMTIIDELSMDFSPQEVYELTKIHCKTSKIKYDEKQLKSFIDNKNNLKKSDIKKSDSSDFLFLNEAS' A
#
# COMPACT_ATOMS: atom_id res chain seq x y z
N MET A 1 11.89 9.15 9.22
CA MET A 1 12.47 8.25 8.21
C MET A 1 11.97 6.86 8.53
N GLU A 2 11.20 6.24 7.64
CA GLU A 2 10.82 4.83 7.75
C GLU A 2 12.11 4.00 7.67
N ASN A 3 12.30 3.10 8.62
CA ASN A 3 13.56 2.38 8.84
C ASN A 3 13.38 0.91 8.45
N ILE A 4 12.72 0.68 7.31
CA ILE A 4 12.52 -0.66 6.78
C ILE A 4 13.75 -1.03 5.95
N PRO A 5 14.42 -2.16 6.25
CA PRO A 5 15.51 -2.68 5.42
C PRO A 5 15.14 -2.76 3.94
N ASN A 6 16.07 -2.42 3.06
CA ASN A 6 15.84 -2.48 1.61
C ASN A 6 15.39 -3.87 1.13
N GLU A 7 15.89 -4.94 1.74
CA GLU A 7 15.47 -6.32 1.44
C GLU A 7 13.96 -6.51 1.64
N ILE A 8 13.41 -5.93 2.71
CA ILE A 8 11.97 -5.99 2.99
C ILE A 8 11.18 -5.15 1.99
N MET A 9 11.69 -3.97 1.61
CA MET A 9 11.05 -3.13 0.58
C MET A 9 10.93 -3.86 -0.76
N THR A 10 12.01 -4.50 -1.21
CA THR A 10 12.02 -5.27 -2.47
C THR A 10 10.99 -6.40 -2.45
N ILE A 11 10.93 -7.15 -1.36
CA ILE A 11 9.95 -8.24 -1.21
C ILE A 11 8.52 -7.71 -1.21
N ILE A 12 8.27 -6.59 -0.53
CA ILE A 12 6.95 -5.95 -0.56
C ILE A 12 6.60 -5.53 -1.99
N ASP A 13 7.53 -4.99 -2.77
CA ASP A 13 7.30 -4.63 -4.17
C ASP A 13 6.94 -5.83 -5.04
N GLU A 14 7.73 -6.90 -4.95
CA GLU A 14 7.50 -8.14 -5.69
C GLU A 14 6.14 -8.76 -5.34
N LEU A 15 5.85 -8.90 -4.04
CA LEU A 15 4.58 -9.48 -3.58
C LEU A 15 3.38 -8.57 -3.90
N SER A 16 3.56 -7.26 -3.92
CA SER A 16 2.47 -6.31 -4.22
C SER A 16 2.07 -6.30 -5.70
N MET A 17 2.74 -7.08 -6.56
CA MET A 17 2.33 -7.31 -7.95
C MET A 17 1.22 -8.35 -8.05
N ASP A 18 1.26 -9.40 -7.21
CA ASP A 18 0.42 -10.58 -7.33
C ASP A 18 -0.55 -10.78 -6.16
N PHE A 19 -0.31 -10.15 -5.01
CA PHE A 19 -1.04 -10.39 -3.76
C PHE A 19 -1.73 -9.15 -3.21
N SER A 20 -2.79 -9.36 -2.42
CA SER A 20 -3.47 -8.29 -1.70
C SER A 20 -2.61 -7.75 -0.55
N PRO A 21 -2.87 -6.52 -0.06
CA PRO A 21 -2.03 -5.89 0.97
C PRO A 21 -1.93 -6.71 2.26
N GLN A 22 -3.00 -7.41 2.60
CA GLN A 22 -3.06 -8.27 3.77
C GLN A 22 -2.23 -9.55 3.57
N GLU A 23 -2.25 -10.14 2.37
CA GLU A 23 -1.39 -11.28 2.01
C GLU A 23 0.08 -10.87 1.96
N VAL A 24 0.40 -9.71 1.37
CA VAL A 24 1.76 -9.14 1.34
C VAL A 24 2.31 -8.97 2.76
N TYR A 25 1.48 -8.48 3.71
CA TYR A 25 1.88 -8.32 5.10
C TYR A 25 2.24 -9.66 5.77
N GLU A 26 1.38 -10.68 5.62
CA GLU A 26 1.62 -12.00 6.21
C GLU A 26 2.83 -12.72 5.58
N LEU A 27 2.95 -12.66 4.24
CA LEU A 27 4.08 -13.25 3.52
C LEU A 27 5.42 -12.58 3.87
N THR A 28 5.43 -11.25 3.99
CA THR A 28 6.61 -10.50 4.41
C THR A 28 6.98 -10.84 5.85
N LYS A 29 6.00 -10.97 6.75
CA LYS A 29 6.22 -11.39 8.14
C LYS A 29 6.83 -12.78 8.24
N ILE A 30 6.36 -13.73 7.43
CA ILE A 30 6.94 -15.08 7.34
C ILE A 30 8.39 -15.00 6.85
N HIS A 31 8.65 -14.27 5.76
CA HIS A 31 9.99 -14.11 5.21
C HIS A 31 10.97 -13.54 6.24
N CYS A 32 10.60 -12.44 6.90
CA CYS A 32 11.46 -11.82 7.91
C CYS A 32 11.76 -12.78 9.08
N LYS A 33 10.76 -13.60 9.47
CA LYS A 33 10.93 -14.61 10.52
C LYS A 33 11.87 -15.73 10.09
N THR A 34 11.78 -16.21 8.86
CA THR A 34 12.66 -17.26 8.32
C THR A 34 14.09 -16.76 8.10
N SER A 35 14.22 -15.52 7.62
CA SER A 35 15.49 -14.88 7.30
C SER A 35 16.16 -14.22 8.52
N LYS A 36 15.51 -14.26 9.70
CA LYS A 36 15.95 -13.60 10.95
C LYS A 36 16.21 -12.10 10.80
N ILE A 37 15.46 -11.43 9.92
CA ILE A 37 15.55 -10.00 9.69
C ILE A 37 14.76 -9.29 10.79
N LYS A 38 15.40 -8.29 11.44
CA LYS A 38 14.71 -7.43 12.40
C LYS A 38 13.97 -6.33 11.66
N TYR A 39 12.71 -6.15 12.02
CA TYR A 39 11.86 -5.08 11.51
C TYR A 39 10.87 -4.65 12.59
N ASP A 40 10.32 -3.46 12.43
CA ASP A 40 9.22 -2.97 13.26
C ASP A 40 7.88 -3.29 12.59
N GLU A 41 7.02 -4.07 13.25
CA GLU A 41 5.73 -4.49 12.71
C GLU A 41 4.80 -3.30 12.40
N LYS A 42 4.84 -2.23 13.21
CA LYS A 42 4.00 -1.05 12.99
C LYS A 42 4.47 -0.29 11.75
N GLN A 43 5.78 -0.15 11.57
CA GLN A 43 6.34 0.46 10.36
C GLN A 43 6.04 -0.38 9.12
N LEU A 44 6.19 -1.71 9.19
CA LEU A 44 5.87 -2.60 8.08
C LEU A 44 4.41 -2.45 7.62
N LYS A 45 3.48 -2.48 8.58
CA LYS A 45 2.06 -2.31 8.29
C LYS A 45 1.77 -0.93 7.69
N SER A 46 2.31 0.13 8.30
CA SER A 46 2.13 1.50 7.81
C SER A 46 2.71 1.69 6.41
N PHE A 47 3.82 1.04 6.09
CA PHE A 47 4.45 1.12 4.77
C PHE A 47 3.60 0.46 3.69
N ILE A 48 3.08 -0.75 3.96
CA ILE A 48 2.19 -1.46 3.04
C ILE A 48 0.87 -0.69 2.85
N ASP A 49 0.31 -0.14 3.93
CA ASP A 49 -0.90 0.69 3.89
C ASP A 49 -0.67 2.00 3.12
N ASN A 50 0.47 2.66 3.31
CA ASN A 50 0.85 3.88 2.57
C ASN A 50 1.02 3.60 1.08
N LYS A 51 1.68 2.49 0.72
CA LYS A 51 1.90 2.09 -0.67
C LYS A 51 0.58 1.81 -1.40
N ASN A 52 -0.38 1.23 -0.70
CA ASN A 52 -1.73 1.02 -1.22
C ASN A 52 -2.56 2.29 -1.30
N ASN A 53 -2.42 3.21 -0.34
CA ASN A 53 -3.08 4.50 -0.41
C ASN A 53 -2.50 5.41 -1.51
N LEU A 54 -1.19 5.34 -1.77
CA LEU A 54 -0.55 6.00 -2.92
C LEU A 54 -1.16 5.50 -4.24
N LYS A 55 -1.26 4.16 -4.43
CA LYS A 55 -1.97 3.58 -5.59
C LYS A 55 -3.45 4.02 -5.67
N LYS A 56 -4.15 4.16 -4.55
CA LYS A 56 -5.54 4.67 -4.51
C LYS A 56 -5.63 6.18 -4.81
N SER A 57 -4.63 6.96 -4.43
CA SER A 57 -4.61 8.41 -4.67
C SER A 57 -4.31 8.79 -6.12
N ASP A 58 -3.59 7.94 -6.86
CA ASP A 58 -3.44 8.09 -8.31
C ASP A 58 -4.72 7.76 -9.10
N ILE A 59 -5.61 6.94 -8.52
CA ILE A 59 -6.94 6.67 -9.12
C ILE A 59 -7.93 7.82 -8.81
N LYS A 60 -7.67 8.67 -7.81
CA LYS A 60 -8.52 9.81 -7.44
C LYS A 60 -8.00 11.18 -7.88
N LYS A 61 -7.07 11.22 -8.85
CA LYS A 61 -6.63 12.48 -9.51
C LYS A 61 -6.96 12.53 -11.00
N SER A 62 -8.06 11.89 -11.40
CA SER A 62 -8.69 12.13 -12.71
C SER A 62 -10.21 12.13 -12.63
N ASP A 63 -10.82 12.72 -11.57
CA ASP A 63 -12.26 13.00 -11.59
C ASP A 63 -12.66 14.06 -10.55
N SER A 64 -12.05 15.25 -10.63
CA SER A 64 -12.64 16.42 -9.98
C SER A 64 -12.47 17.67 -10.84
N SER A 65 -13.43 17.92 -11.73
CA SER A 65 -14.22 19.16 -11.73
C SER A 65 -15.13 19.22 -12.96
N ASP A 66 -16.39 19.58 -12.72
CA ASP A 66 -17.42 19.97 -13.67
C ASP A 66 -18.35 18.88 -14.19
N PHE A 67 -19.25 18.41 -13.32
CA PHE A 67 -20.67 18.46 -13.68
C PHE A 67 -21.52 18.62 -12.41
N LEU A 68 -21.74 19.88 -12.03
CA LEU A 68 -22.71 20.28 -11.02
C LEU A 68 -24.12 19.84 -11.48
N PHE A 69 -24.83 19.18 -10.55
CA PHE A 69 -26.28 19.02 -10.59
C PHE A 69 -26.96 20.38 -10.82
N LEU A 70 -27.75 20.50 -11.89
CA LEU A 70 -28.96 21.32 -11.87
C LEU A 70 -30.12 20.45 -12.34
N ASN A 71 -30.95 20.09 -11.37
CA ASN A 71 -32.24 19.46 -11.58
C ASN A 71 -33.27 20.54 -11.22
N GLU A 72 -33.92 21.18 -12.19
CA GLU A 72 -35.19 21.87 -11.94
C GLU A 72 -36.02 22.08 -13.22
N ALA A 73 -37.24 21.52 -13.16
CA ALA A 73 -38.51 21.91 -13.78
C ALA A 73 -38.68 21.91 -15.32
N SER A 74 -39.51 20.99 -15.81
CA SER A 74 -40.49 21.22 -16.89
C SER A 74 -41.80 20.54 -16.53
#